data_AF-A0A382SVE3-F1
#
_entry.id   AF-A0A382SVE3-F1
#
_cell.length_a   1.000
_cell.length_b   1.000
_cell.length_c   1.000
_cell.angle_alpha   90.00
_cell.angle_beta   90.00
_cell.angle_gamma   90.00
#
_symmetry.space_group_name_H-M   'P 1'
#
loop_
_entity.id
_entity.type
_entity.pdbx_description
1 polymer ?
#
loop_
_entity_poly.entity_id
_entity_poly.type
_entity_poly.pdbx_seq_one_letter_code
_entity_poly.pdbx_strand_id
1 'polypeptide(L)'
;MTLPIAGGTYQIDTTHSQLGFSVTHLDISLVRGTFDTFTGSLIVGDTVADTGVTIEAEMSSVNTGNAARDEHLLGDNFFDVTNHA
;
A
#
# COMPACT_ATOMS: atom_id res chain seq x y z
N MET A 1 19.98 16.99 16.28
CA MET A 1 19.35 17.90 15.28
C MET A 1 17.88 17.52 15.28
N THR A 2 16.98 18.44 15.62
CA THR A 2 15.55 18.15 15.74
C THR A 2 14.91 18.06 14.36
N LEU A 3 14.04 17.07 14.14
CA LEU A 3 13.31 16.94 12.89
C LEU A 3 12.38 18.16 12.66
N PRO A 4 12.09 18.53 11.39
CA PRO A 4 11.21 19.65 11.07
C PRO A 4 9.71 19.33 11.28
N ILE A 5 9.38 18.09 11.60
CA ILE A 5 8.04 17.63 12.00
C ILE A 5 8.06 17.38 13.51
N ALA A 6 6.96 17.71 14.19
CA ALA A 6 6.81 17.43 15.61
C ALA A 6 6.83 15.93 15.87
N GLY A 7 7.49 15.52 16.96
CA GLY A 7 7.46 14.11 17.38
C GLY A 7 6.04 13.67 17.73
N GLY A 8 5.71 12.42 17.43
CA GLY A 8 4.40 11.85 17.72
C GLY A 8 3.98 10.73 16.77
N THR A 9 2.76 10.24 16.99
CA THR A 9 2.12 9.23 16.14
C THR A 9 1.04 9.89 15.29
N TYR A 10 1.15 9.72 13.98
CA TYR A 10 0.22 10.23 12.99
C TYR A 10 -0.52 9.06 12.35
N GLN A 11 -1.85 9.10 12.36
CA GLN A 11 -2.66 8.14 11.63
C GLN A 11 -2.76 8.57 10.17
N ILE A 12 -2.67 7.61 9.26
CA ILE A 12 -2.82 7.89 7.84
C ILE A 12 -4.29 8.17 7.53
N ASP A 13 -4.53 9.33 6.92
CA ASP A 13 -5.82 9.67 6.35
C ASP A 13 -5.97 9.00 4.98
N THR A 14 -6.77 7.95 4.94
CA THR A 14 -6.99 7.13 3.73
C THR A 14 -7.75 7.87 2.65
N THR A 15 -8.49 8.94 2.96
CA THR A 15 -9.23 9.73 1.96
C THR A 15 -8.29 10.62 1.13
N HIS A 16 -7.13 10.96 1.68
CA HIS A 16 -6.12 11.81 1.03
C HIS A 16 -4.81 11.06 0.74
N SER A 17 -4.83 9.73 0.85
CA SER A 17 -3.66 8.87 0.64
C SER A 17 -3.97 7.80 -0.40
N GLN A 18 -2.94 7.26 -1.04
CA GLN A 18 -3.07 6.16 -1.99
C GLN A 18 -1.93 5.16 -1.80
N LEU A 19 -2.28 3.87 -1.72
CA LEU A 19 -1.32 2.78 -1.80
C LEU A 19 -1.29 2.24 -3.24
N GLY A 20 -0.36 2.78 -4.05
CA GLY A 20 -0.25 2.47 -5.48
C GLY A 20 0.92 1.54 -5.81
N PHE A 21 0.77 0.77 -6.90
CA PHE A 21 1.85 -0.01 -7.50
C PHE A 21 1.89 0.18 -9.02
N SER A 22 3.03 -0.18 -9.61
CA SER A 22 3.18 -0.30 -11.06
C SER A 22 4.03 -1.49 -11.42
N VAL A 23 3.62 -2.24 -12.43
CA VAL A 23 4.36 -3.40 -12.95
C VAL A 23 4.45 -3.31 -14.47
N THR A 24 5.61 -3.72 -14.99
CA THR A 24 5.85 -3.78 -16.43
C THR A 24 5.05 -4.92 -17.07
N HIS A 25 4.41 -4.63 -18.20
CA HIS A 25 3.66 -5.60 -18.99
C HIS A 25 4.35 -5.77 -20.35
N LEU A 26 4.99 -6.94 -20.50
CA LEU A 26 5.72 -7.35 -21.72
C LEU A 26 6.76 -6.32 -22.20
N ASP A 27 7.41 -5.60 -21.27
CA ASP A 27 8.40 -4.53 -21.54
C ASP A 27 7.90 -3.36 -22.42
N ILE A 28 6.59 -3.27 -22.66
CA ILE A 28 5.99 -2.27 -23.56
C ILE A 28 5.19 -1.23 -22.78
N SER A 29 4.43 -1.67 -21.77
CA SER A 29 3.54 -0.80 -21.03
C SER A 29 3.62 -1.03 -19.52
N LEU A 30 3.02 -0.12 -18.76
CA LEU A 30 2.90 -0.24 -17.31
C LEU A 30 1.44 -0.49 -16.95
N VAL A 31 1.20 -1.57 -16.21
CA VAL A 31 -0.05 -1.74 -15.46
C VAL A 31 0.12 -1.00 -14.14
N ARG A 32 -0.79 -0.08 -13.86
CA ARG A 32 -0.88 0.62 -12.58
C ARG A 32 -2.08 0.07 -11.82
N GLY A 33 -1.93 -0.04 -10.51
CA GLY A 33 -3.03 -0.40 -9.65
C GLY A 33 -2.87 0.18 -8.26
N THR A 34 -3.92 0.01 -7.46
CA THR A 34 -4.01 0.43 -6.07
C THR A 34 -4.48 -0.71 -5.19
N PHE A 35 -4.26 -0.58 -3.89
CA PHE A 35 -5.05 -1.27 -2.87
C PHE A 35 -5.97 -0.24 -2.24
N ASP A 36 -7.27 -0.39 -2.44
CA ASP A 36 -8.26 0.62 -2.07
C ASP A 36 -8.62 0.57 -0.57
N THR A 37 -8.28 -0.53 0.11
CA THR A 37 -8.47 -0.69 1.56
C THR A 37 -7.12 -0.90 2.23
N PHE A 38 -6.69 0.12 2.97
CA PHE A 38 -5.46 0.09 3.75
C PHE A 38 -5.59 0.98 4.98
N THR A 39 -4.73 0.74 5.96
CA THR A 39 -4.54 1.59 7.14
C THR A 39 -3.05 1.78 7.37
N GLY A 40 -2.70 2.69 8.26
CA GLY A 40 -1.32 2.79 8.69
C GLY A 40 -1.05 3.95 9.62
N SER A 41 0.18 3.98 10.12
CA SER A 41 0.65 5.00 11.03
C SER A 41 2.09 5.39 10.73
N LEU A 42 2.41 6.65 11.02
CA LEU A 42 3.76 7.19 11.03
C LEU A 42 4.12 7.54 12.47
N ILE A 43 5.22 6.97 12.97
CA ILE A 43 5.85 7.35 14.23
C ILE A 43 7.01 8.28 13.88
N VAL A 44 6.99 9.51 14.37
CA VAL A 44 8.08 10.47 14.26
C VAL A 44 8.80 10.56 15.60
N GLY A 45 10.05 10.09 15.63
CA GLY A 45 10.92 10.16 16.79
C GLY A 45 11.83 11.39 16.78
N ASP A 46 12.82 11.43 17.67
CA ASP A 46 13.75 12.55 17.77
C ASP A 46 14.74 12.60 16.60
N THR A 47 15.00 11.44 15.98
CA THR A 47 15.85 11.30 14.80
C THR A 47 15.14 10.53 13.69
N VAL A 48 15.69 10.59 12.47
CA VAL A 48 15.19 9.81 11.33
C VAL A 48 15.26 8.31 11.62
N ALA A 49 16.26 7.85 12.37
CA ALA A 49 16.41 6.44 12.73
C ALA A 49 15.31 5.95 13.70
N ASP A 50 14.74 6.87 14.48
CA ASP A 50 13.64 6.60 15.41
C ASP A 50 12.26 6.81 14.76
N THR A 51 12.24 7.14 13.46
CA THR A 51 11.02 7.40 12.69
C THR A 51 10.70 6.20 11.80
N GLY A 52 9.44 5.78 11.78
CA GLY A 52 9.00 4.61 11.02
C GLY A 52 7.57 4.71 10.56
N VAL A 53 7.27 4.07 9.42
CA VAL A 53 5.93 3.95 8.86
C VAL A 53 5.52 2.50 8.84
N THR A 54 4.28 2.22 9.21
CA THR A 54 3.65 0.91 9.10
C THR A 54 2.37 1.06 8.31
N ILE A 55 2.21 0.23 7.28
CA ILE A 55 1.03 0.17 6.41
C ILE A 55 0.53 -1.27 6.42
N GLU A 56 -0.77 -1.44 6.55
CA GLU A 56 -1.45 -2.72 6.38
C GLU A 56 -2.51 -2.53 5.30
N ALA A 57 -2.58 -3.46 4.35
CA ALA A 57 -3.50 -3.40 3.23
C ALA A 57 -4.26 -4.71 3.08
N GLU A 58 -5.55 -4.60 2.77
CA GLU A 58 -6.38 -5.75 2.42
C GLU A 58 -6.02 -6.17 0.99
N MET A 59 -5.40 -7.34 0.81
CA MET A 59 -4.96 -7.80 -0.51
C MET A 59 -6.12 -7.97 -1.49
N SER A 60 -7.33 -8.28 -0.98
CA SER A 60 -8.55 -8.38 -1.80
C SER A 60 -9.06 -7.04 -2.34
N SER A 61 -8.50 -5.91 -1.88
CA SER A 61 -8.85 -4.57 -2.35
C SER A 61 -8.01 -4.11 -3.55
N VAL A 62 -7.27 -5.03 -4.18
CA VAL A 62 -6.50 -4.73 -5.39
C VAL A 62 -7.42 -4.20 -6.50
N ASN A 63 -7.00 -3.11 -7.13
CA ASN A 63 -7.71 -2.47 -8.21
C ASN A 63 -6.72 -2.06 -9.30
N THR A 64 -6.81 -2.70 -10.46
CA THR A 64 -6.01 -2.35 -11.64
C THR A 64 -6.84 -1.66 -12.71
N GLY A 65 -8.09 -1.30 -12.41
CA GLY A 65 -9.08 -0.80 -13.37
C GLY A 65 -9.59 -1.87 -14.35
N ASN A 66 -9.35 -3.16 -14.07
CA ASN A 66 -9.83 -4.27 -14.89
C ASN A 66 -10.28 -5.44 -13.99
N ALA A 67 -11.59 -5.59 -13.84
CA ALA A 67 -12.18 -6.57 -12.94
C ALA A 67 -11.72 -8.02 -13.18
N ALA A 68 -11.53 -8.44 -14.44
CA ALA A 68 -11.10 -9.80 -14.74
C ALA A 68 -9.63 -10.05 -14.31
N ARG A 69 -8.78 -9.03 -14.43
CA ARG A 69 -7.41 -9.10 -13.91
C ARG A 69 -7.39 -9.04 -12.39
N ASP A 70 -8.23 -8.21 -11.80
CA ASP A 70 -8.33 -8.10 -10.34
C ASP A 70 -8.77 -9.44 -9.73
N GLU A 71 -9.80 -10.09 -10.28
CA GLU A 71 -10.23 -11.44 -9.88
C GLU A 71 -9.10 -12.48 -10.02
N HIS A 72 -8.33 -12.43 -11.11
CA HIS A 72 -7.18 -13.32 -11.30
C HIS A 72 -6.07 -13.11 -10.26
N LEU A 73 -5.81 -11.86 -9.86
CA LEU A 73 -4.79 -11.54 -8.85
C LEU A 73 -5.15 -12.07 -7.45
N LEU A 74 -6.44 -12.26 -7.15
CA LEU A 74 -6.88 -12.83 -5.87
C LEU A 74 -6.54 -14.33 -5.74
N GLY A 75 -6.41 -15.03 -6.86
CA GLY A 75 -6.18 -16.46 -6.91
C GLY A 75 -4.81 -16.90 -6.42
N ASP A 76 -4.66 -18.21 -6.29
CA ASP A 76 -3.47 -18.94 -5.83
C ASP A 76 -2.21 -18.71 -6.69
N ASN A 77 -2.38 -18.37 -7.97
CA ASN A 77 -1.28 -18.02 -8.86
C ASN A 77 -0.61 -16.68 -8.53
N PHE A 78 -1.23 -15.87 -7.67
CA PHE A 78 -0.74 -14.54 -7.28
C PHE A 78 -0.81 -14.32 -5.77
N PHE A 79 -1.82 -13.63 -5.27
CA PHE A 79 -1.88 -13.22 -3.86
C PHE A 79 -2.41 -14.32 -2.94
N ASP A 80 -3.12 -15.30 -3.49
CA ASP A 80 -3.70 -16.41 -2.73
C ASP A 80 -4.44 -15.92 -1.47
N VAL A 81 -5.33 -14.94 -1.65
CA VAL A 81 -5.93 -14.18 -0.52
C VAL A 81 -6.77 -15.06 0.41
N THR A 82 -7.16 -16.26 -0.04
CA THR A 82 -7.87 -17.24 0.79
C THR A 82 -6.96 -17.85 1.86
N ASN A 83 -5.65 -17.98 1.59
CA ASN A 83 -4.67 -18.53 2.52
C ASN A 83 -3.81 -17.45 3.21
N HIS A 84 -3.88 -16.20 2.74
CA HIS A 84 -3.12 -15.05 3.24
C HIS A 84 -4.01 -13.82 3.48
N ALA A 85 -5.03 -14.00 4.33
CA ALA A 85 -5.88 -12.91 4.81
C ALA A 85 -5.17 -12.07 5.88
#